data_AF-A0A657LTN0-F1
#
_entry.id   AF-A0A657LTN0-F1
#
_cell.length_a   1.000
_cell.length_b   1.000
_cell.length_c   1.000
_cell.angle_alpha   90.00
_cell.angle_beta   90.00
_cell.angle_gamma   90.00
#
_symmetry.space_group_name_H-M   'P 1'
#
loop_
_entity.id
_entity.type
_entity.pdbx_description
1 polymer ?
#
loop_
_entity_poly.entity_id
_entity_poly.type
_entity_poly.pdbx_seq_one_letter_code
_entity_poly.pdbx_strand_id
1 'polypeptide(L)'
;MSKQSRIAATLFAASLVPVPVFASSDKAWDALRADVQAQCLAAVTETVESPKAVVDPFGSERFGLALVSGKAKGADRTVSYICVYDKQTKAAEIGSELTPDMLHGAP
;
A
#
# COMPACT_ATOMS: atom_id res chain seq x y z
N MET A 1 -34.55 -59.98 -10.95
CA MET A 1 -35.20 -59.17 -9.89
C MET A 1 -34.12 -58.44 -9.11
N SER A 2 -34.07 -57.13 -9.27
CA SER A 2 -33.11 -56.20 -8.65
C SER A 2 -33.28 -56.12 -7.13
N LYS A 3 -32.19 -56.18 -6.38
CA LYS A 3 -32.11 -55.62 -5.02
C LYS A 3 -30.90 -54.69 -4.95
N GLN A 4 -31.14 -53.44 -5.31
CA GLN A 4 -30.25 -52.32 -5.00
C GLN A 4 -30.53 -51.81 -3.58
N SER A 5 -29.54 -51.07 -3.05
CA SER A 5 -29.64 -50.05 -2.00
C SER A 5 -29.47 -50.59 -0.56
N ARG A 6 -28.60 -50.02 0.28
CA ARG A 6 -28.30 -48.59 0.47
C ARG A 6 -26.85 -48.40 0.95
N ILE A 7 -26.00 -47.77 0.14
CA ILE A 7 -24.77 -47.13 0.62
C ILE A 7 -25.18 -45.74 1.08
N ALA A 8 -25.07 -45.47 2.39
CA ALA A 8 -25.33 -44.15 2.95
C ALA A 8 -24.19 -43.21 2.56
N ALA A 9 -24.37 -42.46 1.48
CA ALA A 9 -23.49 -41.36 1.10
C ALA A 9 -23.83 -40.14 1.99
N THR A 10 -23.05 -39.94 3.05
CA THR A 10 -23.14 -38.74 3.88
C THR A 10 -22.58 -37.56 3.08
N LEU A 11 -23.48 -36.78 2.47
CA LEU A 11 -23.16 -35.52 1.79
C LEU A 11 -22.66 -34.48 2.81
N PHE A 12 -21.35 -34.22 2.81
CA PHE A 12 -20.77 -33.06 3.49
C PHE A 12 -21.14 -31.81 2.68
N ALA A 13 -22.27 -31.18 3.04
CA ALA A 13 -22.69 -29.91 2.45
C ALA A 13 -21.76 -28.80 2.98
N ALA A 14 -20.64 -28.57 2.29
CA ALA A 14 -19.78 -27.43 2.54
C ALA A 14 -20.57 -26.15 2.23
N SER A 15 -21.01 -25.46 3.29
CA SER A 15 -21.68 -24.17 3.18
C SER A 15 -20.68 -23.15 2.64
N LEU A 16 -20.76 -22.86 1.34
CA LEU A 16 -20.07 -21.74 0.72
C LEU A 16 -20.68 -20.45 1.26
N VAL A 17 -20.14 -19.92 2.36
CA VAL A 17 -20.49 -18.58 2.83
C VAL A 17 -19.93 -17.60 1.81
N PRO A 18 -20.77 -16.78 1.14
CA PRO A 18 -20.28 -15.76 0.23
C PRO A 18 -19.50 -14.73 1.06
N VAL A 19 -18.18 -14.79 1.00
CA VAL A 19 -17.33 -13.70 1.47
C VAL A 19 -17.57 -12.53 0.52
N PRO A 20 -17.99 -11.35 1.02
CA PRO A 20 -18.11 -10.18 0.17
C PRO A 20 -16.72 -9.86 -0.38
N VAL A 21 -16.52 -10.16 -1.66
CA VAL A 21 -15.40 -9.62 -2.43
C VAL A 21 -15.75 -8.16 -2.66
N PHE A 22 -15.33 -7.31 -1.73
CA PHE A 22 -15.30 -5.88 -1.98
C PHE A 22 -14.26 -5.68 -3.09
N ALA A 23 -14.72 -5.67 -4.34
CA ALA A 23 -14.00 -4.93 -5.38
C ALA A 23 -13.74 -3.56 -4.76
N SER A 24 -12.46 -3.22 -4.57
CA SER A 24 -12.11 -1.98 -3.88
C SER A 24 -12.77 -0.84 -4.65
N SER A 25 -13.78 -0.24 -4.03
CA SER A 25 -14.54 0.85 -4.63
C SER A 25 -13.67 2.09 -4.65
N ASP A 26 -13.98 3.06 -5.50
CA ASP A 26 -13.23 4.32 -5.60
C ASP A 26 -13.01 4.97 -4.22
N LYS A 27 -14.00 4.87 -3.32
CA LYS A 27 -13.90 5.34 -1.94
C LYS A 27 -12.82 4.64 -1.10
N ALA A 28 -12.65 3.33 -1.27
CA ALA A 28 -11.61 2.58 -0.56
C ALA A 28 -10.22 2.96 -1.07
N TRP A 29 -10.08 3.23 -2.37
CA TRP A 29 -8.84 3.73 -2.94
C TRP A 29 -8.52 5.16 -2.49
N ASP A 30 -9.51 6.04 -2.38
CA ASP A 30 -9.32 7.39 -1.83
C ASP A 30 -8.82 7.35 -0.38
N ALA A 31 -9.45 6.52 0.46
CA ALA A 31 -9.05 6.35 1.84
C ALA A 31 -7.62 5.80 1.97
N LEU A 32 -7.25 4.81 1.15
CA LEU A 32 -5.88 4.30 1.12
C LEU A 32 -4.88 5.40 0.78
N ARG A 33 -5.13 6.19 -0.27
CA ARG A 33 -4.20 7.23 -0.71
C ARG A 33 -4.04 8.33 0.34
N ALA A 34 -5.14 8.70 1.01
CA ALA A 34 -5.11 9.65 2.12
C ALA A 34 -4.28 9.14 3.29
N ASP A 35 -4.45 7.87 3.69
CA ASP A 35 -3.66 7.23 4.74
C ASP A 35 -2.16 7.21 4.38
N VAL A 36 -1.83 6.77 3.17
CA VAL A 36 -0.44 6.70 2.69
C VAL A 36 0.18 8.09 2.70
N GLN A 37 -0.51 9.10 2.13
CA GLN A 37 -0.02 10.47 2.14
C GLN A 37 0.26 10.98 3.56
N ALA A 38 -0.68 10.79 4.48
CA ALA A 38 -0.54 11.27 5.85
C ALA A 38 0.67 10.64 6.56
N GLN A 39 0.79 9.30 6.50
CA GLN A 39 1.86 8.58 7.20
C GLN A 39 3.24 8.86 6.58
N CYS A 40 3.32 8.91 5.25
CA CYS A 40 4.57 9.17 4.55
C CYS A 40 5.09 10.59 4.78
N LEU A 41 4.20 11.60 4.83
CA LEU A 41 4.60 12.98 5.15
C LEU A 41 5.06 13.11 6.60
N ALA A 42 4.35 12.46 7.54
CA ALA A 42 4.72 12.46 8.95
C ALA A 42 6.10 11.82 9.20
N ALA A 43 6.45 10.77 8.45
CA ALA A 43 7.71 10.05 8.63
C ALA A 43 8.97 10.84 8.20
N VAL A 44 8.83 11.96 7.48
CA VAL A 44 9.98 12.76 6.99
C VAL A 44 10.05 14.17 7.57
N THR A 45 9.16 14.55 8.48
CA THR A 45 9.09 15.94 9.01
C THR A 45 10.37 16.39 9.69
N GLU A 46 11.15 15.46 10.22
CA GLU A 46 12.42 15.76 10.90
C GLU A 46 13.57 16.04 9.94
N THR A 47 13.50 15.57 8.69
CA THR A 47 14.60 15.63 7.71
C THR A 47 14.29 16.48 6.47
N VAL A 48 13.01 16.71 6.17
CA VAL A 48 12.56 17.42 4.96
C VAL A 48 11.69 18.63 5.32
N GLU A 49 12.01 19.77 4.71
CA GLU A 49 11.22 20.99 4.76
C GLU A 49 10.10 20.95 3.70
N SER A 50 8.88 21.29 4.12
CA SER A 50 7.68 21.34 3.26
C SER A 50 7.52 20.11 2.36
N PRO A 51 7.52 18.88 2.91
CA PRO A 51 7.48 17.66 2.12
C PRO A 51 6.18 17.56 1.32
N LYS A 52 6.27 16.96 0.13
CA LYS A 52 5.12 16.60 -0.72
C LYS A 52 5.22 15.13 -1.08
N ALA A 53 4.08 14.44 -1.09
CA ALA A 53 4.00 13.03 -1.46
C ALA A 53 3.29 12.88 -2.80
N VAL A 54 3.88 12.12 -3.72
CA VAL A 54 3.23 11.56 -4.90
C VAL A 54 2.90 10.11 -4.57
N VAL A 55 1.62 9.83 -4.34
CA VAL A 55 1.13 8.52 -3.90
C VAL A 55 0.82 7.65 -5.11
N ASP A 56 1.30 6.40 -5.07
CA ASP A 56 0.88 5.37 -6.02
C ASP A 56 -0.65 5.17 -5.90
N PRO A 57 -1.42 5.26 -7.00
CA PRO A 57 -2.88 5.21 -6.95
C PRO A 57 -3.47 3.96 -6.28
N PHE A 58 -2.74 2.84 -6.31
CA PHE A 58 -3.22 1.53 -5.83
C PHE A 58 -2.24 0.88 -4.83
N GLY A 59 -0.96 1.18 -4.98
CA GLY A 59 0.15 0.49 -4.32
C GLY A 59 0.33 -0.93 -4.83
N SER A 60 0.90 -1.78 -3.98
CA SER A 60 1.01 -3.23 -4.20
C SER A 60 -0.06 -3.98 -3.40
N GLU A 61 -0.06 -5.32 -3.46
CA GLU A 61 -1.00 -6.14 -2.70
C GLU A 61 -0.99 -5.81 -1.20
N ARG A 62 0.20 -5.62 -0.62
CA ARG A 62 0.37 -5.43 0.82
C ARG A 62 0.69 -3.99 1.22
N PHE A 63 1.24 -3.20 0.31
CA PHE A 63 1.81 -1.91 0.65
C PHE A 63 1.17 -0.78 -0.14
N GLY A 64 0.91 0.35 0.50
CA GLY A 64 0.79 1.63 -0.18
C GLY A 64 2.18 2.20 -0.42
N LEU A 65 2.38 2.88 -1.54
CA LEU A 65 3.70 3.39 -1.94
C LEU A 65 3.58 4.88 -2.24
N ALA A 66 4.60 5.65 -1.89
CA ALA A 66 4.69 7.04 -2.28
C ALA A 66 6.15 7.46 -2.50
N LEU A 67 6.35 8.43 -3.39
CA LEU A 67 7.59 9.20 -3.44
C LEU A 67 7.37 10.50 -2.66
N VAL A 68 8.18 10.72 -1.63
CA VAL A 68 8.13 11.94 -0.83
C VAL A 68 9.33 12.80 -1.16
N SER A 69 9.10 14.05 -1.55
CA SER A 69 10.16 14.96 -1.97
C SER A 69 10.04 16.31 -1.27
N GLY A 70 11.16 16.98 -1.08
CA GLY A 70 11.21 18.33 -0.54
C GLY A 70 12.65 18.80 -0.36
N LYS A 71 12.82 19.96 0.27
CA LYS A 71 14.16 20.49 0.58
C LYS A 71 14.71 19.78 1.81
N ALA A 72 15.95 19.30 1.76
CA ALA A 72 16.60 18.70 2.93
C ALA A 72 16.82 19.77 4.02
N LYS A 73 16.50 19.45 5.28
CA LYS A 73 16.81 20.36 6.38
C LYS A 73 18.33 20.54 6.50
N GLY A 74 18.77 21.79 6.62
CA GLY A 74 20.19 22.12 6.78
C GLY A 74 21.02 22.02 5.51
N ALA A 75 20.42 21.74 4.35
CA ALA A 75 21.10 21.75 3.06
C ALA A 75 20.25 22.44 1.99
N ASP A 76 20.89 23.13 1.05
CA ASP A 76 20.18 23.77 -0.06
C ASP A 76 20.05 22.82 -1.26
N ARG A 77 19.40 21.68 -1.02
CA ARG A 77 19.15 20.68 -2.07
C ARG A 77 17.81 19.97 -1.88
N THR A 78 17.20 19.61 -3.01
CA THR A 78 16.00 18.76 -3.03
C THR A 78 16.41 17.30 -2.87
N VAL A 79 15.67 16.58 -2.05
CA VAL A 79 15.84 15.14 -1.82
C VAL A 79 14.49 14.45 -1.97
N SER A 80 14.55 13.17 -2.30
CA SER A 80 13.36 12.31 -2.40
C SER A 80 13.56 11.04 -1.59
N TYR A 81 12.46 10.44 -1.15
CA TYR A 81 12.43 9.21 -0.39
C TYR A 81 11.32 8.32 -0.91
N ILE A 82 11.59 7.02 -1.01
CA ILE A 82 10.52 6.04 -1.17
C ILE A 82 9.90 5.80 0.20
N CYS A 83 8.59 5.95 0.29
CA CYS A 83 7.82 5.57 1.45
C CYS A 83 7.03 4.30 1.18
N VAL A 84 7.15 3.33 2.09
CA VAL A 84 6.40 2.07 2.06
C VAL A 84 5.44 2.04 3.25
N TYR A 85 4.14 2.09 2.99
CA TYR A 85 3.08 2.00 4.00
C TYR A 85 2.53 0.58 4.06
N ASP A 86 2.65 -0.11 5.19
CA ASP A 86 2.06 -1.43 5.38
C ASP A 86 0.55 -1.31 5.64
N LYS A 87 -0.28 -1.91 4.76
CA LYS A 87 -1.74 -1.81 4.84
C LYS A 87 -2.34 -2.53 6.05
N GLN A 88 -1.62 -3.47 6.66
CA GLN A 88 -2.04 -4.24 7.83
C GLN A 88 -1.69 -3.50 9.13
N THR A 89 -0.45 -3.03 9.27
CA THR A 89 0.02 -2.38 10.50
C THR A 89 -0.27 -0.88 10.51
N LYS A 90 -0.57 -0.30 9.34
CA LYS A 90 -0.69 1.14 9.10
C LYS A 90 0.59 1.94 9.41
N ALA A 91 1.74 1.28 9.45
CA ALA A 91 3.04 1.94 9.64
C ALA A 91 3.66 2.34 8.29
N ALA A 92 4.37 3.46 8.26
CA ALA A 92 5.16 3.89 7.11
C ALA A 92 6.66 3.76 7.38
N GLU A 93 7.39 3.25 6.39
CA GLU A 93 8.84 3.10 6.42
C GLU A 93 9.54 4.00 5.41
N ILE A 94 10.55 4.68 5.96
CA ILE A 94 11.61 5.51 5.40
C ILE A 94 12.62 4.82 4.48
N GLY A 95 12.54 4.90 3.15
CA GLY A 95 13.67 4.53 2.30
C GLY A 95 14.93 5.39 2.51
N SER A 96 16.01 5.07 1.78
CA SER A 96 17.19 5.97 1.74
C SER A 96 16.90 7.24 0.96
N GLU A 97 17.72 8.27 1.21
CA GLU A 97 17.68 9.51 0.45
C GLU A 97 18.06 9.25 -1.02
N LEU A 98 17.27 9.82 -1.94
CA LEU A 98 17.49 9.79 -3.38
C LEU A 98 17.69 11.21 -3.89
N THR A 99 18.81 11.44 -4.58
CA THR A 99 19.09 12.74 -5.20
C THR A 99 18.37 12.87 -6.55
N PRO A 100 18.20 14.09 -7.08
CA PRO A 100 17.63 14.29 -8.41
C PRO A 100 18.37 13.52 -9.51
N ASP A 101 19.70 13.44 -9.43
CA ASP A 101 20.54 12.71 -10.41
C ASP A 101 20.24 11.21 -10.40
N MET A 102 19.94 10.62 -9.24
CA MET A 102 19.54 9.21 -9.15
C MET A 102 18.17 8.94 -9.79
N LEU A 103 17.26 9.90 -9.74
CA LEU A 103 15.88 9.76 -10.24
C LEU A 103 15.75 10.01 -11.74
N HIS A 104 16.54 10.94 -12.29
CA HIS A 104 16.48 11.30 -13.71
C HIS A 104 17.45 10.48 -14.57
N GLY A 105 18.18 9.54 -13.95
CA GLY A 105 19.36 8.94 -14.53
C GLY A 105 20.53 9.93 -14.43
N ALA A 106 21.68 9.46 -13.93
CA ALA A 106 22.90 10.22 -14.08
C ALA A 106 23.13 10.51 -15.58
N PRO A 107 23.71 11.66 -15.95
CA PRO A 107 24.13 11.88 -17.33
C PRO A 107 25.01 10.75 -17.85
#